data_AF-Q7QLF5-F1
#
_entry.id   AF-Q7QLF5-F1
#
_cell.length_a   1.000
_cell.length_b   1.000
_cell.length_c   1.000
_cell.angle_alpha   90.00
_cell.angle_beta   90.00
_cell.angle_gamma   90.00
#
_symmetry.space_group_name_H-M   'P 1'
#
loop_
_entity.id
_entity.type
_entity.pdbx_description
1 polymer ?
#
loop_
_entity_poly.entity_id
_entity_poly.type
_entity_poly.pdbx_seq_one_letter_code
_entity_poly.pdbx_strand_id
1 'polypeptide(L)'
;MDLLSSILGSMDRPPSKQQKGTNMYEKQRKEYECVKNRQREELNRFRTYVEERLGRFMKDENRHNLEFQSMDKVHRSIVHDVSETAGLSGMSFGMEGERYIVVYKKEHLPCEDELNARKNGEVWNEETAAQYAEKRRLKHLKQSGDTSDLHITRAEKLTPVSSCTKKYMQLFSEEVKMENVRKTEINASYGYVPSANKKDVRSIEQTMADILTKKRLKTQHKELEEGPYSTEVSSQASRHIPGATDKA
;
A
#
# COMPACT_ATOMS: atom_id res chain seq x y z
N MET A 1 -2.44 1.91 -83.35
CA MET A 1 -1.94 1.13 -82.20
C MET A 1 -1.52 2.13 -81.14
N ASP A 2 -2.14 2.08 -79.98
CA ASP A 2 -2.00 3.10 -78.94
C ASP A 2 -0.81 2.74 -78.02
N LEU A 3 0.29 3.47 -78.21
CA LEU A 3 1.60 3.13 -77.62
C LEU A 3 1.60 3.26 -76.10
N LEU A 4 0.82 4.22 -75.57
CA LEU A 4 0.71 4.49 -74.14
C LEU A 4 -0.02 3.37 -73.40
N SER A 5 -1.04 2.75 -74.01
CA SER A 5 -1.75 1.61 -73.43
C SER A 5 -0.91 0.32 -73.45
N SER A 6 0.00 0.16 -74.42
CA SER A 6 1.03 -0.90 -74.37
C SER A 6 2.07 -0.68 -73.26
N ILE A 7 2.51 0.56 -73.02
CA ILE A 7 3.48 0.88 -71.96
C ILE A 7 2.86 0.77 -70.55
N LEU A 8 1.63 1.26 -70.35
CA LEU A 8 0.92 1.10 -69.07
C LEU A 8 0.53 -0.36 -68.78
N GLY A 9 0.30 -1.17 -69.82
CA GLY A 9 0.02 -2.59 -69.69
C GLY A 9 1.25 -3.44 -69.30
N SER A 10 2.47 -2.98 -69.61
CA SER A 10 3.72 -3.68 -69.32
C SER A 10 4.37 -3.29 -67.99
N MET A 11 3.82 -2.30 -67.27
CA MET A 11 4.27 -1.98 -65.92
C MET A 11 3.84 -3.09 -64.94
N ASP A 12 4.75 -3.44 -64.03
CA ASP A 12 4.47 -4.43 -62.99
C ASP A 12 3.30 -3.91 -62.13
N ARG A 13 2.18 -4.63 -62.15
CA ARG A 13 0.96 -4.16 -61.49
C ARG A 13 1.21 -4.20 -59.97
N PRO A 14 0.82 -3.16 -59.21
CA PRO A 14 0.88 -3.22 -57.76
C PRO A 14 0.12 -4.47 -57.29
N PRO A 15 0.62 -5.21 -56.29
CA PRO A 15 0.05 -6.49 -55.90
C PRO A 15 -1.44 -6.30 -55.63
N SER A 16 -2.27 -6.86 -56.51
CA SER A 16 -3.73 -6.76 -56.37
C SER A 16 -4.11 -7.48 -55.08
N LYS A 17 -5.13 -6.97 -54.37
CA LYS A 17 -5.65 -7.63 -53.16
C LYS A 17 -6.13 -9.03 -53.54
N GLN A 18 -5.26 -10.04 -53.41
CA GLN A 18 -5.60 -11.41 -53.75
C GLN A 18 -6.75 -11.85 -52.84
N GLN A 19 -7.89 -12.25 -53.43
CA GLN A 19 -9.08 -12.75 -52.71
C GLN A 19 -8.77 -13.94 -51.78
N LYS A 20 -7.66 -14.66 -52.00
CA LYS A 20 -7.17 -15.73 -51.12
C LYS A 20 -6.60 -15.19 -49.81
N GLY A 21 -5.92 -14.04 -49.84
CA GLY A 21 -5.39 -13.38 -48.65
C GLY A 21 -6.51 -12.88 -47.75
N THR A 22 -7.54 -12.23 -48.32
CA THR A 22 -8.70 -11.74 -47.56
C THR A 22 -9.47 -12.85 -46.85
N ASN A 23 -9.71 -13.99 -47.52
CA ASN A 23 -10.36 -15.16 -46.91
C ASN A 23 -9.52 -15.76 -45.76
N MET A 24 -8.19 -15.77 -45.88
CA MET A 24 -7.31 -16.27 -44.82
C MET A 24 -7.37 -15.37 -43.58
N TYR A 25 -7.34 -14.04 -43.74
CA TYR A 25 -7.48 -13.10 -42.63
C TYR A 25 -8.86 -13.18 -41.95
N GLU A 26 -9.93 -13.32 -42.73
CA GLU A 26 -11.27 -13.51 -42.17
C GLU A 26 -11.41 -14.81 -41.37
N LYS A 27 -10.80 -15.90 -41.86
CA LYS A 27 -10.77 -17.18 -41.14
C LYS A 27 -10.01 -17.07 -39.83
N GLN A 28 -8.82 -16.46 -39.83
CA GLN A 28 -8.05 -16.20 -38.60
C GLN A 28 -8.83 -15.33 -37.60
N ARG A 29 -9.54 -14.30 -38.09
CA ARG A 29 -10.36 -13.43 -37.25
C ARG A 29 -11.52 -14.19 -36.60
N LYS A 30 -12.21 -15.05 -37.37
CA LYS A 30 -13.30 -15.90 -36.87
C LYS A 30 -12.81 -16.92 -35.84
N GLU A 31 -11.67 -17.55 -36.08
CA GLU A 31 -11.05 -18.49 -35.14
C GLU A 31 -10.68 -17.78 -33.82
N TYR A 32 -10.05 -16.60 -33.90
CA TYR A 32 -9.74 -15.79 -32.73
C TYR A 32 -10.99 -15.40 -31.93
N GLU A 33 -12.05 -14.97 -32.61
CA GLU A 33 -13.31 -14.61 -31.98
C GLU A 33 -14.00 -15.82 -31.32
N CYS A 34 -13.96 -16.99 -31.96
CA CYS A 34 -14.48 -18.23 -31.41
C CYS A 34 -13.74 -18.61 -30.11
N VAL A 35 -12.41 -18.57 -30.10
CA VAL A 35 -11.59 -18.85 -28.91
C VAL A 35 -11.89 -17.84 -27.79
N LYS A 36 -11.98 -16.55 -28.11
CA LYS A 36 -12.32 -15.50 -27.14
C LYS A 36 -13.71 -15.70 -26.54
N ASN A 37 -14.70 -16.04 -27.36
CA ASN A 37 -16.06 -16.30 -26.89
C ASN A 37 -16.12 -17.54 -26.00
N ARG A 38 -15.42 -18.61 -26.38
CA ARG A 38 -15.30 -19.80 -25.54
C ARG A 38 -14.69 -19.49 -24.18
N GLN A 39 -13.60 -18.74 -24.13
CA GLN A 39 -12.98 -18.31 -22.87
C GLN A 39 -13.93 -17.49 -22.02
N ARG A 40 -14.68 -16.55 -22.63
CA ARG A 40 -15.70 -15.77 -21.93
C ARG A 40 -16.80 -16.66 -21.35
N GLU A 41 -17.28 -17.65 -22.10
CA GLU A 41 -18.29 -18.59 -21.61
C GLU A 41 -17.76 -19.43 -20.45
N GLU A 42 -16.52 -19.91 -20.50
CA GLU A 42 -15.89 -20.66 -19.42
C GLU A 42 -15.80 -19.81 -18.13
N LEU A 43 -15.39 -18.55 -18.23
CA LEU A 43 -15.37 -17.61 -17.10
C LEU A 43 -16.78 -17.31 -16.56
N ASN A 44 -17.78 -17.18 -17.43
CA ASN A 44 -19.16 -16.97 -17.01
C ASN A 44 -19.72 -18.20 -16.28
N ARG A 45 -19.43 -19.41 -16.76
CA ARG A 45 -19.80 -20.66 -16.06
C ARG A 45 -19.15 -20.72 -14.68
N PHE A 46 -17.89 -20.33 -14.57
CA PHE A 46 -17.20 -20.26 -13.29
C PHE A 46 -17.84 -19.22 -12.36
N ARG A 47 -18.21 -18.05 -12.88
CA ARG A 47 -18.92 -17.02 -12.11
C ARG A 47 -20.23 -17.56 -11.52
N THR A 48 -21.07 -18.21 -12.33
CA THR A 48 -22.32 -18.82 -11.86
C THR A 48 -22.07 -19.89 -10.80
N TYR A 49 -21.04 -20.72 -10.98
CA TYR A 49 -20.63 -21.70 -9.97
C TYR A 49 -20.25 -21.05 -8.63
N VAL A 50 -19.49 -19.95 -8.66
CA VAL A 50 -19.10 -19.22 -7.45
C VAL A 50 -20.32 -18.57 -6.78
N GLU A 51 -21.22 -17.97 -7.55
CA GLU A 51 -22.46 -17.37 -7.06
C GLU A 51 -23.33 -18.40 -6.34
N GLU A 52 -23.54 -19.58 -6.93
CA GLU A 52 -24.29 -20.66 -6.29
C GLU A 52 -23.61 -21.16 -5.01
N ARG A 53 -22.27 -21.32 -5.05
CA ARG A 53 -21.49 -21.80 -3.91
C ARG A 53 -21.54 -20.81 -2.74
N LEU A 54 -21.40 -19.51 -3.02
CA LEU A 54 -21.54 -18.46 -2.02
C LEU A 54 -22.98 -18.32 -1.52
N GLY A 55 -23.97 -18.51 -2.40
CA GLY A 55 -25.38 -18.53 -2.02
C GLY A 55 -25.71 -19.66 -1.03
N ARG A 56 -25.08 -20.83 -1.16
CA ARG A 56 -25.19 -21.91 -0.16
C ARG A 56 -24.49 -21.54 1.14
N PHE A 57 -23.27 -21.02 1.05
CA PHE A 57 -22.50 -20.57 2.22
C PHE A 57 -23.21 -19.47 3.03
N MET A 58 -23.92 -18.56 2.37
CA MET A 58 -24.68 -17.51 3.04
C MET A 58 -25.86 -18.06 3.86
N LYS A 59 -26.47 -19.17 3.41
CA LYS A 59 -27.57 -19.84 4.13
C LYS A 59 -27.08 -20.65 5.33
N ASP A 60 -25.85 -21.15 5.29
CA ASP A 60 -25.28 -21.96 6.36
C ASP A 60 -24.79 -21.07 7.51
N GLU A 61 -25.58 -20.85 8.56
CA GLU A 61 -25.19 -20.00 9.71
C GLU A 61 -23.95 -20.50 10.47
N ASN A 62 -23.78 -21.81 10.57
CA ASN A 62 -22.68 -22.44 11.33
C ASN A 62 -21.28 -22.25 10.71
N ARG A 63 -21.19 -21.88 9.43
CA ARG A 63 -19.88 -21.67 8.77
C ARG A 63 -19.56 -20.17 8.75
N HIS A 64 -18.43 -19.80 9.34
CA HIS A 64 -17.96 -18.41 9.39
C HIS A 64 -17.07 -18.03 8.20
N ASN A 65 -16.37 -19.01 7.62
CA ASN A 65 -15.47 -18.83 6.48
C ASN A 65 -15.67 -19.93 5.42
N LEU A 66 -15.31 -19.61 4.18
CA LEU A 66 -15.31 -20.54 3.05
C LEU A 66 -13.97 -20.44 2.31
N GLU A 67 -13.27 -21.55 2.23
CA GLU A 67 -11.99 -21.65 1.53
C GLU A 67 -12.19 -22.19 0.10
N PHE A 68 -11.57 -21.51 -0.86
CA PHE A 68 -11.48 -21.94 -2.25
C PHE A 68 -10.13 -22.58 -2.52
N GLN A 69 -10.05 -23.42 -3.56
CA GLN A 69 -8.78 -23.95 -4.04
C GLN A 69 -7.84 -22.82 -4.51
N SER A 70 -6.54 -23.10 -4.54
CA SER A 70 -5.59 -22.26 -5.26
C SER A 70 -6.00 -22.14 -6.73
N MET A 71 -6.01 -20.91 -7.24
CA MET A 71 -6.50 -20.59 -8.58
C MET A 71 -5.63 -19.50 -9.22
N ASP A 72 -5.77 -19.37 -10.54
CA ASP A 72 -5.10 -18.30 -11.28
C ASP A 72 -5.59 -16.91 -10.85
N LYS A 73 -4.93 -15.86 -11.37
CA LYS A 73 -5.29 -14.48 -11.05
C LYS A 73 -6.72 -14.11 -11.50
N VAL A 74 -7.18 -14.62 -12.64
CA VAL A 74 -8.47 -14.23 -13.25
C VAL A 74 -9.63 -14.82 -12.47
N HIS A 75 -9.61 -16.13 -12.22
CA HIS A 75 -10.59 -16.83 -11.41
C HIS A 75 -10.62 -16.28 -9.99
N ARG A 76 -9.44 -15.99 -9.41
CA ARG A 76 -9.38 -15.31 -8.11
C ARG A 76 -10.06 -13.93 -8.13
N SER A 77 -9.84 -13.13 -9.16
CA SER A 77 -10.53 -11.83 -9.29
C SER A 77 -12.04 -12.00 -9.34
N ILE A 78 -12.55 -12.99 -10.08
CA ILE A 78 -13.99 -13.28 -10.14
C ILE A 78 -14.54 -13.61 -8.75
N VAL A 79 -13.83 -14.40 -7.94
CA VAL A 79 -14.29 -14.71 -6.57
C VAL A 79 -14.34 -13.45 -5.71
N HIS A 80 -13.35 -12.55 -5.81
CA HIS A 80 -13.40 -11.26 -5.11
C HIS A 80 -14.60 -10.42 -5.55
N ASP A 81 -14.79 -10.23 -6.86
CA ASP A 81 -15.88 -9.42 -7.41
C ASP A 81 -17.27 -9.95 -6.96
N VAL A 82 -17.47 -11.27 -7.03
CA VAL A 82 -18.72 -11.90 -6.62
C VAL A 82 -18.90 -11.80 -5.10
N SER A 83 -17.83 -11.99 -4.32
CA SER A 83 -17.87 -11.87 -2.86
C SER A 83 -18.24 -10.45 -2.43
N GLU A 84 -17.62 -9.44 -3.04
CA GLU A 84 -17.91 -8.02 -2.78
C GLU A 84 -19.37 -7.69 -3.15
N THR A 85 -19.84 -8.16 -4.30
CA THR A 85 -21.24 -7.99 -4.74
C THR A 85 -22.22 -8.62 -3.76
N ALA A 86 -21.88 -9.78 -3.18
CA ALA A 86 -22.68 -10.47 -2.16
C ALA A 86 -22.53 -9.86 -0.74
N GLY A 87 -21.71 -8.83 -0.56
CA GLY A 87 -21.45 -8.22 0.75
C GLY A 87 -20.56 -9.06 1.68
N LEU A 88 -19.79 -9.99 1.13
CA LEU A 88 -18.82 -10.84 1.82
C LEU A 88 -17.39 -10.28 1.65
N SER A 89 -16.48 -10.65 2.55
CA SER A 89 -15.08 -10.22 2.49
C SER A 89 -14.18 -11.33 1.94
N GLY A 90 -13.73 -11.19 0.70
CA GLY A 90 -12.76 -12.09 0.07
C GLY A 90 -11.32 -11.68 0.39
N MET A 91 -10.50 -12.61 0.88
CA MET A 91 -9.08 -12.36 1.19
C MET A 91 -8.21 -13.44 0.54
N SER A 92 -7.12 -13.04 -0.12
CA SER A 92 -6.19 -13.99 -0.75
C SER A 92 -4.99 -14.27 0.15
N PHE A 93 -4.60 -15.52 0.26
CA PHE A 93 -3.41 -15.96 1.01
C PHE A 93 -2.55 -16.89 0.16
N GLY A 94 -1.30 -17.10 0.56
CA GLY A 94 -0.33 -17.97 -0.12
C GLY A 94 0.66 -17.25 -1.05
N MET A 95 1.57 -18.03 -1.61
CA MET A 95 2.63 -17.58 -2.51
C MET A 95 2.18 -17.54 -3.98
N GLU A 96 2.91 -16.84 -4.83
CA GLU A 96 2.61 -16.73 -6.26
C GLU A 96 2.57 -18.11 -6.93
N GLY A 97 1.43 -18.47 -7.54
CA GLY A 97 1.17 -19.79 -8.11
C GLY A 97 0.23 -20.66 -7.25
N GLU A 98 0.32 -20.56 -5.93
CA GLU A 98 -0.50 -21.32 -4.97
C GLU A 98 -1.50 -20.43 -4.21
N ARG A 99 -1.73 -19.20 -4.68
CA ARG A 99 -2.64 -18.27 -4.01
C ARG A 99 -4.06 -18.83 -4.00
N TYR A 100 -4.61 -18.98 -2.80
CA TYR A 100 -6.00 -19.36 -2.57
C TYR A 100 -6.79 -18.18 -1.99
N ILE A 101 -8.11 -18.30 -1.98
CA ILE A 101 -9.01 -17.28 -1.44
C ILE A 101 -9.82 -17.86 -0.30
N VAL A 102 -9.95 -17.09 0.77
CA VAL A 102 -10.88 -17.34 1.86
C VAL A 102 -11.91 -16.22 1.88
N VAL A 103 -13.19 -16.59 1.87
CA VAL A 103 -14.32 -15.68 1.92
C VAL A 103 -14.92 -15.72 3.32
N TYR A 104 -15.06 -14.54 3.93
CA TYR A 104 -15.58 -14.35 5.27
C TYR A 104 -16.94 -13.65 5.23
N LYS A 105 -17.81 -14.00 6.17
CA LYS A 105 -19.03 -13.23 6.41
C LYS A 105 -18.68 -11.90 7.05
N LYS A 106 -19.43 -10.85 6.72
CA LYS A 106 -19.20 -9.50 7.24
C LYS A 106 -19.30 -9.40 8.77
N GLU A 107 -20.13 -10.26 9.37
CA GLU A 107 -20.28 -10.35 10.83
C GLU A 107 -19.09 -11.03 11.52
N HIS A 108 -18.39 -11.90 10.79
CA HIS A 108 -17.31 -12.74 11.30
C HIS A 108 -16.03 -12.47 10.51
N LEU A 109 -15.55 -11.23 10.59
CA LEU A 109 -14.27 -10.87 9.99
C LEU A 109 -13.12 -11.55 10.74
N PRO A 110 -12.05 -11.94 10.03
CA PRO A 110 -10.92 -12.62 10.64
C PRO A 110 -10.18 -11.70 11.61
N CYS A 111 -9.69 -12.27 12.70
CA CYS A 111 -8.85 -11.56 13.65
C CYS A 111 -7.46 -11.28 13.04
N GLU A 112 -6.72 -10.29 13.54
CA GLU A 112 -5.36 -10.00 13.07
C GLU A 112 -4.43 -11.22 13.21
N ASP A 113 -4.59 -11.99 14.29
CA ASP A 113 -3.81 -13.20 14.51
C ASP A 113 -4.14 -14.29 13.51
N GLU A 114 -5.41 -14.42 13.14
CA GLU A 114 -5.87 -15.34 12.10
C GLU A 114 -5.28 -14.98 10.73
N LEU A 115 -5.21 -13.69 10.43
CA LEU A 115 -4.58 -13.19 9.22
C LEU A 115 -3.08 -13.48 9.19
N ASN A 116 -2.40 -13.31 10.32
CA ASN A 116 -0.97 -13.58 10.43
C ASN A 116 -0.66 -15.07 10.32
N ALA A 117 -1.45 -15.93 10.97
CA ALA A 117 -1.34 -17.39 10.84
C ALA A 117 -1.49 -17.83 9.38
N ARG A 118 -2.54 -17.35 8.69
CA ARG A 118 -2.77 -17.69 7.27
C ARG A 118 -1.69 -17.14 6.33
N LYS A 119 -1.14 -15.94 6.61
CA LYS A 119 0.00 -15.40 5.85
C LYS A 119 1.26 -16.25 6.01
N ASN A 120 1.45 -16.86 7.17
CA ASN A 120 2.55 -17.78 7.45
C ASN A 120 2.30 -19.20 6.88
N GLY A 121 1.10 -19.47 6.37
CA GLY A 121 0.71 -20.80 5.87
C GLY A 121 0.24 -21.78 6.95
N GLU A 122 -0.03 -21.29 8.16
CA GLU A 122 -0.58 -22.08 9.25
C GLU A 122 -2.11 -22.18 9.14
N VAL A 123 -2.67 -23.34 9.49
CA VAL A 123 -4.13 -23.55 9.53
C VAL A 123 -4.69 -22.94 10.81
N TRP A 124 -5.81 -22.23 10.71
CA TRP A 124 -6.46 -21.60 11.86
C TRP A 124 -7.42 -22.56 12.56
N ASN A 125 -6.96 -23.14 13.67
CA ASN A 125 -7.71 -23.97 14.61
C ASN A 125 -7.76 -23.31 16.01
N GLU A 126 -8.60 -23.84 16.91
CA GLU A 126 -8.70 -23.35 18.30
C GLU A 126 -7.35 -23.40 19.05
N GLU A 127 -6.55 -24.44 18.80
CA GLU A 127 -5.21 -24.58 19.38
C GLU A 127 -4.25 -23.48 18.93
N THR A 128 -4.23 -23.18 17.62
CA THR A 128 -3.42 -22.09 17.08
C THR A 128 -3.93 -20.73 17.58
N ALA A 129 -5.24 -20.55 17.73
CA ALA A 129 -5.80 -19.33 18.30
C ALA A 129 -5.32 -19.11 19.74
N ALA A 130 -5.28 -20.17 20.56
CA ALA A 130 -4.74 -20.11 21.92
C ALA A 130 -3.24 -19.80 21.95
N GLN A 131 -2.45 -20.41 21.05
CA GLN A 131 -1.01 -20.15 20.93
C GLN A 131 -0.73 -18.68 20.56
N TYR A 132 -1.46 -18.13 19.59
CA TYR A 132 -1.32 -16.72 19.21
C TYR A 132 -1.77 -15.79 20.34
N ALA A 133 -2.85 -16.11 21.06
CA ALA A 133 -3.29 -15.35 22.22
C ALA A 133 -2.22 -15.31 23.33
N GLU A 134 -1.59 -16.45 23.63
CA GLU A 134 -0.52 -16.52 24.62
C GLU A 134 0.73 -15.76 24.16
N LYS A 135 1.11 -15.88 22.89
CA LYS A 135 2.20 -15.11 22.29
C LYS A 135 1.96 -13.60 22.39
N ARG A 136 0.71 -13.15 22.17
CA ARG A 136 0.29 -11.76 22.32
C ARG A 136 0.42 -11.29 23.77
N ARG A 137 -0.05 -12.10 24.72
CA ARG A 137 0.07 -11.85 26.17
C ARG A 137 1.53 -11.69 26.58
N LEU A 138 2.38 -12.62 26.14
CA LEU A 138 3.81 -12.62 26.44
C LEU A 138 4.53 -11.40 25.82
N LYS A 139 4.16 -11.00 24.60
CA LYS A 139 4.70 -9.81 23.93
C LYS A 139 4.30 -8.54 24.67
N HIS A 140 3.05 -8.42 25.09
CA HIS A 140 2.56 -7.28 25.85
C HIS A 140 3.28 -7.18 27.21
N LEU A 141 3.48 -8.30 27.91
CA LEU A 141 4.20 -8.33 29.19
C LEU A 141 5.65 -7.87 29.05
N LYS A 142 6.35 -8.30 27.98
CA LYS A 142 7.72 -7.84 27.66
C LYS A 142 7.76 -6.33 27.39
N GLN A 143 6.82 -5.83 26.60
CA GLN A 143 6.74 -4.39 26.28
C GLN A 143 6.40 -3.53 27.50
N SER A 144 5.56 -4.01 28.43
CA SER A 144 5.29 -3.30 29.69
C SER A 144 6.45 -3.38 30.67
N GLY A 145 7.18 -4.50 30.71
CA GLY A 145 8.37 -4.67 31.57
C GLY A 145 9.54 -3.75 31.18
N ASP A 146 9.65 -3.39 29.91
CA ASP A 146 10.71 -2.49 29.43
C ASP A 146 10.43 -0.99 29.67
N THR A 147 9.22 -0.61 30.13
CA THR A 147 8.89 0.81 30.40
C THR A 147 9.27 1.30 31.80
N SER A 148 9.61 0.42 32.74
CA SER A 148 10.10 0.81 34.07
C SER A 148 11.62 0.70 34.26
N ASP A 149 12.34 0.01 33.39
CA ASP A 149 13.77 -0.31 33.61
C ASP A 149 14.77 0.36 32.66
N LEU A 150 14.32 1.10 31.63
CA LEU A 150 15.24 1.69 30.63
C LEU A 150 15.80 3.09 30.94
N HIS A 151 15.57 3.63 32.14
CA HIS A 151 16.20 4.89 32.58
C HIS A 151 17.04 4.82 33.87
N ILE A 152 17.17 3.65 34.53
CA ILE A 152 17.92 3.57 35.80
C ILE A 152 19.08 2.56 35.80
N THR A 153 19.16 1.58 34.89
CA THR A 153 20.21 0.53 34.99
C THR A 153 21.06 0.29 33.75
N ARG A 154 21.21 1.27 32.85
CA ARG A 154 22.28 1.25 31.82
C ARG A 154 23.58 1.89 32.33
N ALA A 155 23.97 1.53 33.54
CA ALA A 155 25.31 1.81 34.08
C ALA A 155 26.07 0.53 34.47
N GLU A 156 25.54 -0.67 34.14
CA GLU A 156 26.20 -1.93 34.46
C GLU A 156 26.59 -2.73 33.21
N LYS A 157 27.86 -2.54 32.83
CA LYS A 157 28.80 -3.56 32.35
C LYS A 157 28.30 -4.51 31.25
N LEU A 158 28.18 -4.01 30.03
CA LEU A 158 28.41 -4.82 28.83
C LEU A 158 29.91 -4.81 28.52
N THR A 159 30.68 -5.72 29.11
CA THR A 159 32.04 -6.01 28.62
C THR A 159 31.92 -6.79 27.31
N PRO A 160 32.41 -6.29 26.17
CA PRO A 160 32.36 -7.05 24.93
C PRO A 160 33.19 -8.33 25.07
N VAL A 161 32.62 -9.45 24.62
CA VAL A 161 33.27 -10.76 24.53
C VAL A 161 34.66 -10.59 23.92
N SER A 162 35.66 -10.88 24.73
CA SER A 162 37.06 -10.58 24.49
C SER A 162 37.64 -11.47 23.39
N SER A 163 37.60 -11.02 22.13
CA SER A 163 38.47 -11.57 21.10
C SER A 163 38.79 -10.61 19.95
N CYS A 164 37.97 -9.59 19.67
CA CYS A 164 38.26 -8.65 18.59
C CYS A 164 39.34 -7.61 18.97
N THR A 165 39.32 -7.14 20.22
CA THR A 165 40.20 -6.04 20.68
C THR A 165 41.68 -6.44 20.74
N LYS A 166 41.99 -7.70 21.06
CA LYS A 166 43.38 -8.19 21.20
C LYS A 166 44.15 -8.17 19.87
N LYS A 167 43.47 -8.40 18.73
CA LYS A 167 44.10 -8.47 17.40
C LYS A 167 44.65 -7.11 16.92
N TYR A 168 44.06 -6.01 17.38
CA TYR A 168 44.43 -4.65 16.96
C TYR A 168 45.21 -3.86 18.01
N MET A 169 45.33 -4.39 19.23
CA MET A 169 46.08 -3.75 20.33
C MET A 169 47.60 -3.71 20.10
N GLN A 170 48.14 -4.63 19.30
CA GLN A 170 49.55 -4.73 18.93
C GLN A 170 49.95 -3.76 17.79
N LEU A 171 48.96 -3.25 17.04
CA LEU A 171 49.19 -2.37 15.89
C LEU A 171 49.37 -0.89 16.28
N PHE A 172 49.07 -0.51 17.53
CA PHE A 172 49.15 0.87 17.99
C PHE A 172 49.93 0.97 19.30
N SER A 173 50.95 1.84 19.35
CA SER A 173 51.64 2.20 20.59
C SER A 173 50.66 2.80 21.60
N GLU A 174 50.86 2.50 22.88
CA GLU A 174 49.93 2.77 23.98
C GLU A 174 49.55 4.26 24.14
N GLU A 175 50.44 5.13 23.70
CA GLU A 175 50.37 6.59 23.75
C GLU A 175 49.32 7.16 22.76
N VAL A 176 49.16 6.51 21.61
CA VAL A 176 48.19 6.89 20.56
C VAL A 176 46.77 6.46 20.95
N LYS A 177 46.62 5.50 21.88
CA LYS A 177 45.33 4.93 22.28
C LYS A 177 44.46 5.91 23.07
N MET A 178 45.05 6.66 24.01
CA MET A 178 44.27 7.57 24.86
C MET A 178 43.74 8.79 24.10
N GLU A 179 44.50 9.27 23.12
CA GLU A 179 44.11 10.44 22.33
C GLU A 179 43.15 10.08 21.18
N ASN A 180 43.31 8.90 20.57
CA ASN A 180 42.40 8.45 19.52
C ASN A 180 41.06 7.95 20.05
N VAL A 181 40.99 7.34 21.25
CA VAL A 181 39.71 6.96 21.87
C VAL A 181 38.87 8.20 22.20
N ARG A 182 39.50 9.32 22.58
CA ARG A 182 38.80 10.61 22.74
C ARG A 182 38.35 11.23 21.41
N LYS A 183 39.00 10.89 20.29
CA LYS A 183 38.68 11.39 18.94
C LYS A 183 37.73 10.48 18.15
N THR A 184 37.59 9.21 18.52
CA THR A 184 36.71 8.22 17.87
C THR A 184 35.40 7.97 18.63
N GLU A 185 35.02 8.86 19.55
CA GLU A 185 33.59 9.06 19.78
C GLU A 185 33.00 9.58 18.49
N ILE A 186 32.31 8.68 17.78
CA ILE A 186 31.64 8.98 16.52
C ILE A 186 30.73 10.17 16.80
N ASN A 187 30.96 11.27 16.10
CA ASN A 187 30.11 12.43 16.15
C ASN A 187 28.73 11.98 15.65
N ALA A 188 27.82 11.57 16.54
CA ALA A 188 26.43 11.21 16.23
C ALA A 188 25.60 12.43 15.78
N SER A 189 26.29 13.50 15.38
CA SER A 189 25.90 14.88 15.35
C SER A 189 26.34 15.56 14.05
N TYR A 190 26.57 14.82 12.97
CA TYR A 190 26.50 15.49 11.66
C TYR A 190 25.05 15.93 11.41
N GLY A 191 24.75 17.19 11.71
CA GLY A 191 23.42 17.80 11.60
C GLY A 191 22.62 17.90 12.92
N TYR A 192 23.08 17.31 14.03
CA TYR A 192 22.40 17.43 15.34
C TYR A 192 23.17 18.35 16.28
N VAL A 193 22.77 19.62 16.35
CA VAL A 193 23.33 20.57 17.35
C VAL A 193 22.61 20.35 18.69
N PRO A 194 23.29 20.01 19.79
CA PRO A 194 22.67 19.93 21.11
C PRO A 194 21.98 21.25 21.47
N SER A 195 20.83 21.21 22.16
CA SER A 195 20.06 22.42 22.52
C SER A 195 20.88 23.43 23.31
N ALA A 196 21.84 22.97 24.14
CA ALA A 196 22.78 23.82 24.87
C ALA A 196 23.69 24.68 23.96
N ASN A 197 23.90 24.27 22.71
CA ASN A 197 24.74 24.94 21.72
C ASN A 197 23.92 25.69 20.66
N LYS A 198 22.58 25.67 20.74
CA LYS A 198 21.71 26.41 19.83
C LYS A 198 21.56 27.85 20.30
N LYS A 199 21.48 28.78 19.34
CA LYS A 199 21.21 30.20 19.62
C LYS A 199 19.81 30.43 20.19
N ASP A 200 18.84 29.56 19.86
CA ASP A 200 17.49 29.61 20.41
C ASP A 200 17.34 28.51 21.46
N VAL A 201 17.18 28.93 22.71
CA VAL A 201 17.01 28.08 23.90
C VAL A 201 15.53 28.04 24.33
N ARG A 202 14.64 28.76 23.64
CA ARG A 202 13.22 28.79 23.99
C ARG A 202 12.60 27.42 23.81
N SER A 203 11.63 27.12 24.68
CA SER A 203 10.80 25.92 24.53
C SER A 203 9.97 25.99 23.25
N ILE A 204 9.60 24.83 22.72
CA ILE A 204 8.72 24.69 21.55
C ILE A 204 7.39 25.41 21.82
N GLU A 205 6.85 25.27 23.03
CA GLU A 205 5.59 25.90 23.45
C GLU A 205 5.70 27.43 23.46
N GLN A 206 6.80 27.95 24.00
CA GLN A 206 7.08 29.39 24.02
C GLN A 206 7.20 29.95 22.59
N THR A 207 7.84 29.19 21.69
CA THR A 207 7.95 29.56 20.29
C THR A 207 6.58 29.57 19.60
N MET A 208 5.72 28.59 19.89
CA MET A 208 4.36 28.56 19.35
C MET A 208 3.52 29.74 19.84
N ALA A 209 3.62 30.10 21.12
CA ALA A 209 2.96 31.27 21.69
C ALA A 209 3.43 32.56 21.00
N ASP A 210 4.74 32.74 20.79
CA ASP A 210 5.32 33.91 20.11
C ASP A 210 4.89 34.00 18.64
N ILE A 211 4.74 32.86 17.96
CA ILE A 211 4.21 32.82 16.59
C ILE A 211 2.74 33.27 16.57
N LEU A 212 1.92 32.80 17.52
CA LEU A 212 0.50 33.14 17.60
C LEU A 212 0.31 34.63 17.94
N THR A 213 1.06 35.17 18.91
CA THR A 213 1.00 36.60 19.27
C THR A 213 1.47 37.47 18.13
N LYS A 214 2.58 37.11 17.46
CA LYS A 214 3.08 37.85 16.28
C LYS A 214 2.09 37.81 15.11
N LYS A 215 1.41 36.69 14.89
CA LYS A 215 0.35 36.60 13.87
C LYS A 215 -0.81 37.53 14.19
N ARG A 216 -1.28 37.55 15.44
CA ARG A 216 -2.36 38.44 15.90
C ARG A 216 -2.02 39.92 15.73
N LEU A 217 -0.80 40.32 16.11
CA LEU A 217 -0.33 41.70 15.96
C LEU A 217 -0.19 42.12 14.50
N LYS A 218 0.27 41.22 13.61
CA LYS A 218 0.33 41.49 12.17
C LYS A 218 -1.05 41.69 11.54
N THR A 219 -2.06 40.93 11.97
CA THR A 219 -3.43 41.12 11.50
C THR A 219 -3.98 42.48 11.92
N GLN A 220 -3.73 42.88 13.18
CA GLN A 220 -4.16 44.19 13.69
C GLN A 220 -3.42 45.37 13.02
N HIS A 221 -2.14 45.20 12.67
CA HIS A 221 -1.39 46.24 11.95
C HIS A 221 -1.81 46.35 10.47
N LYS A 222 -2.26 45.23 9.87
CA LYS A 222 -2.82 45.22 8.51
C LYS A 222 -4.21 45.88 8.45
N GLU A 223 -5.00 45.76 9.52
CA GLU A 223 -6.29 46.47 9.66
C GLU A 223 -6.13 47.99 9.85
N LEU A 224 -4.95 48.49 10.22
CA LEU A 224 -4.66 49.92 10.39
C LEU A 224 -4.01 50.58 9.15
N GLU A 225 -3.42 49.80 8.23
CA GLU A 225 -2.86 50.33 6.97
C GLU A 225 -3.85 50.33 5.79
N GLU A 226 -4.99 49.63 5.88
CA GLU A 226 -6.04 49.68 4.87
C GLU A 226 -7.28 50.44 5.37
N GLY A 227 -7.11 51.76 5.49
CA GLY A 227 -8.19 52.76 5.56
C GLY A 227 -8.42 53.42 4.18
N PRO A 228 -9.61 53.97 3.89
CA PRO A 228 -10.24 53.88 2.59
C PRO A 228 -9.79 54.97 1.61
N TYR A 229 -9.28 54.56 0.44
CA TYR A 229 -9.38 55.37 -0.77
C TYR A 229 -9.88 54.52 -1.92
N SER A 230 -11.09 54.82 -2.35
CA SER A 230 -11.77 54.27 -3.52
C SER A 230 -10.90 54.33 -4.76
N THR A 231 -10.94 53.31 -5.62
CA THR A 231 -11.30 53.48 -7.03
C THR A 231 -11.83 52.15 -7.58
N GLU A 232 -12.94 52.29 -8.28
CA GLU A 232 -13.76 51.29 -8.94
C GLU A 232 -12.99 50.48 -10.00
N VAL A 233 -13.49 49.28 -10.34
CA VAL A 233 -13.99 48.89 -11.67
C VAL A 233 -14.08 47.35 -11.77
N SER A 234 -15.33 46.89 -11.91
CA SER A 234 -15.83 45.80 -12.78
C SER A 234 -14.96 44.55 -13.03
N SER A 235 -15.46 43.37 -12.64
CA SER A 235 -16.00 42.40 -13.62
C SER A 235 -16.49 41.09 -12.98
N GLN A 236 -17.63 40.66 -13.51
CA GLN A 236 -18.39 39.42 -13.40
C GLN A 236 -17.60 38.13 -13.04
N ALA A 237 -18.20 37.30 -12.16
CA ALA A 237 -18.65 35.95 -12.54
C ALA A 237 -19.42 35.28 -11.40
N SER A 238 -20.72 35.10 -11.65
CA SER A 238 -21.66 34.32 -10.83
C SER A 238 -21.28 32.84 -10.81
N ARG A 239 -21.27 32.22 -9.62
CA ARG A 239 -21.46 30.77 -9.47
C ARG A 239 -22.64 30.51 -8.54
N HIS A 240 -23.68 30.02 -9.19
CA HIS A 240 -24.92 29.47 -8.66
C HIS A 240 -24.67 28.17 -7.88
N ILE A 241 -25.26 28.04 -6.68
CA ILE A 241 -25.49 26.76 -6.01
C ILE A 241 -26.96 26.77 -5.52
N PRO A 242 -27.79 25.78 -5.89
CA PRO A 242 -29.21 25.77 -5.55
C PRO A 242 -29.46 25.32 -4.11
N GLY A 243 -30.46 25.94 -3.49
CA GLY A 243 -30.87 25.72 -2.11
C GLY A 243 -31.64 24.41 -1.90
N ALA A 244 -31.47 23.85 -0.70
CA ALA A 244 -32.35 22.89 -0.10
C ALA A 244 -33.69 23.56 0.24
N THR A 245 -34.80 22.92 -0.13
CA THR A 245 -36.13 23.30 0.34
C THR A 245 -36.60 22.26 1.34
N ASP A 246 -36.76 22.70 2.58
CA ASP A 246 -37.66 22.11 3.55
C ASP A 246 -39.10 22.33 3.07
N LYS A 247 -39.94 21.30 3.18
CA LYS A 247 -41.39 21.45 3.26
C LYS A 247 -41.97 20.52 4.31
N ALA A 248 -42.64 21.14 5.27
CA ALA A 248 -43.78 20.60 6.00
C ALA A 248 -44.99 20.44 5.07
#